data_AF-A0A1J9TGA5-F1
#
_entry.id   AF-A0A1J9TGA5-F1
#
_cell.length_a   1.000
_cell.length_b   1.000
_cell.length_c   1.000
_cell.angle_alpha   90.00
_cell.angle_beta   90.00
_cell.angle_gamma   90.00
#
_symmetry.space_group_name_H-M   'P 1'
#
loop_
_entity.id
_entity.type
_entity.pdbx_description
1 polymer ?
#
loop_
_entity_poly.entity_id
_entity_poly.type
_entity_poly.pdbx_seq_one_letter_code
_entity_poly.pdbx_strand_id
1 'polypeptide(L)' 'MVNTPEALEILGCSRQNLNEMVQKEKVKPIKEMSRDRFHFKEDILKSKE' A
#
# COMPACT_ATOMS: atom_id res chain seq x y z
N MET A 1 5.82 9.50 1.63
CA MET A 1 5.81 8.01 1.68
C MET A 1 4.89 7.62 2.81
N VAL A 2 4.14 6.53 2.66
CA VAL A 2 3.21 6.03 3.67
C VAL A 2 3.58 4.61 4.03
N ASN A 3 3.47 4.26 5.30
CA ASN A 3 3.69 2.91 5.78
C ASN A 3 2.47 2.04 5.47
N THR A 4 2.61 0.71 5.57
CA THR A 4 1.47 -0.23 5.52
C THR A 4 0.26 0.22 6.35
N PRO A 5 0.36 0.56 7.66
CA PRO A 5 -0.79 1.05 8.44
C PRO A 5 -1.44 2.32 7.88
N GLU A 6 -0.65 3.34 7.51
CA GLU A 6 -1.19 4.57 6.90
C GLU A 6 -1.87 4.29 5.56
N ALA A 7 -1.28 3.41 4.73
CA ALA A 7 -1.86 3.02 3.46
C ALA A 7 -3.24 2.36 3.63
N LEU A 8 -3.40 1.56 4.69
CA LEU A 8 -4.67 0.91 5.03
C LEU A 8 -5.72 1.92 5.49
N GLU A 9 -5.34 2.94 6.27
CA GLU A 9 -6.25 4.02 6.66
C GLU A 9 -6.70 4.84 5.45
N ILE A 10 -5.78 5.16 4.52
CA ILE A 10 -6.10 5.93 3.31
C ILE A 10 -7.03 5.16 2.37
N LEU A 11 -6.75 3.88 2.18
CA LEU A 11 -7.57 2.99 1.33
C LEU A 11 -8.85 2.54 2.04
N GLY A 12 -8.92 2.66 3.37
CA GLY A 12 -10.01 2.13 4.18
C GLY A 12 -10.18 0.62 4.04
N CYS A 13 -9.10 -0.12 3.86
CA CYS A 13 -9.14 -1.55 3.55
C CYS A 13 -8.24 -2.39 4.46
N SER A 14 -8.48 -3.70 4.49
CA SER A 14 -7.74 -4.64 5.33
C SER A 14 -6.36 -4.98 4.77
N ARG A 15 -5.43 -5.43 5.63
CA ARG A 15 -4.07 -5.86 5.25
C ARG A 15 -4.04 -6.88 4.12
N GLN A 16 -4.99 -7.82 4.12
CA GLN A 16 -5.15 -8.80 3.04
C GLN A 16 -5.44 -8.11 1.71
N ASN A 17 -6.36 -7.14 1.70
CA ASN A 17 -6.75 -6.39 0.51
C ASN A 17 -5.56 -5.58 -0.07
N LEU A 18 -4.78 -4.93 0.81
CA LEU A 18 -3.55 -4.25 0.40
C LEU A 18 -2.52 -5.25 -0.17
N ASN A 19 -2.36 -6.43 0.43
CA ASN A 19 -1.44 -7.44 -0.08
C ASN A 19 -1.89 -7.99 -1.45
N GLU A 20 -3.20 -8.17 -1.65
CA GLU A 20 -3.76 -8.50 -2.96
C GLU A 20 -3.55 -7.38 -3.99
N MET A 21 -3.67 -6.11 -3.59
CA MET A 21 -3.38 -4.97 -4.47
C MET A 21 -1.90 -4.93 -4.87
N VAL A 22 -0.99 -5.26 -3.94
CA VAL A 22 0.44 -5.41 -4.25
C VAL A 22 0.68 -6.58 -5.19
N GLN A 23 0.02 -7.73 -4.96
CA GLN A 23 0.10 -8.89 -5.85
C GLN A 23 -0.45 -8.63 -7.26
N LYS A 24 -1.49 -7.81 -7.36
CA LYS A 24 -2.09 -7.38 -8.64
C LYS A 24 -1.34 -6.22 -9.30
N GLU A 25 -0.16 -5.86 -8.78
CA GLU A 25 0.66 -4.71 -9.20
C GLU A 25 -0.09 -3.36 -9.21
N LYS A 26 -1.23 -3.28 -8.50
CA LYS A 26 -2.01 -2.04 -8.32
C LYS A 26 -1.34 -1.05 -7.37
N VAL A 27 -0.55 -1.56 -6.44
CA VAL A 27 0.22 -0.76 -5.47
C VAL A 27 1.66 -1.26 -5.49
N LYS A 28 2.63 -0.36 -5.73
CA LYS A 28 4.06 -0.72 -5.64
C LYS A 28 4.67 -0.29 -4.30
N PRO A 29 5.31 -1.21 -3.55
CA PRO A 29 6.17 -0.82 -2.46
C PRO A 29 7.41 -0.12 -3.02
N ILE A 30 7.71 1.07 -2.50
CA ILE A 30 8.94 1.81 -2.80
C ILE A 30 10.12 1.14 -2.12
N LYS A 31 9.89 0.68 -0.88
CA LYS A 31 10.93 0.16 -0.01
C LYS A 31 10.37 -0.95 0.83
N GLU A 32 10.99 -2.11 0.75
CA GLU A 32 10.72 -3.25 1.62
C GLU A 32 11.88 -3.39 2.60
N MET A 33 11.60 -3.16 3.88
CA MET A 33 12.42 -3.64 4.98
C MET A 33 11.83 -4.96 5.49
N SER A 34 12.63 -5.75 6.22
CA SER A 34 12.25 -7.08 6.72
C SER A 34 10.96 -7.13 7.56
N ARG A 35 10.43 -5.99 8.02
CA ARG A 35 9.14 -5.89 8.73
C ARG A 35 8.18 -4.84 8.18
N ASP A 36 8.69 -3.87 7.43
CA ASP A 36 7.91 -2.71 7.01
C ASP A 36 8.02 -2.48 5.52
N ARG A 37 6.88 -2.14 4.91
CA ARG A 37 6.78 -1.74 3.51
C ARG A 37 6.34 -0.30 3.44
N PHE A 38 7.06 0.48 2.65
CA PHE A 38 6.74 1.86 2.36
C PHE A 38 6.16 1.97 0.96
N HIS A 39 5.10 2.74 0.83
CA HIS A 39 4.37 2.97 -0.41
C HIS A 39 4.35 4.47 -0.73
N PHE A 40 4.19 4.82 -2.01
CA PHE A 40 3.97 6.22 -2.38
C PHE A 40 2.53 6.58 -2.03
N LYS A 41 2.34 7.70 -1.33
CA LYS A 41 1.00 8.19 -1.00
C LYS A 41 0.15 8.37 -2.26
N GLU A 42 0.78 8.91 -3.32
CA GLU A 42 0.17 9.13 -4.63
C GLU A 42 -0.22 7.82 -5.33
N ASP A 43 0.61 6.77 -5.19
CA ASP A 43 0.35 5.44 -5.76
C ASP A 43 -0.83 4.77 -5.06
N ILE A 44 -0.88 4.88 -3.73
CA ILE A 44 -2.02 4.46 -2.90
C ILE A 44 -3.28 5.23 -3.28
N LEU A 45 -3.20 6.54 -3.47
CA LEU A 45 -4.34 7.37 -3.86
C LEU A 45 -4.85 7.01 -5.26
N LYS A 46 -3.94 6.80 -6.22
CA LYS A 46 -4.27 6.36 -7.58
C LYS A 46 -4.95 4.99 -7.61
N SER A 47 -4.58 4.08 -6.71
CA SER A 47 -5.16 2.74 -6.63
C SER A 47 -6.63 2.73 -6.19
N LYS A 48 -7.11 3.84 -5.60
CA LYS A 48 -8.50 4.01 -5.14
C LYS A 48 -9.46 4.41 -6.26
N GLU A 49 -8.95 4.93 -7.37
CA GLU A 49 -9.72 5.38 -8.55
C GLU A 49 -9.91 4.22 -9.55
#